data_AF-T1C9S4-F1
#
_entry.id   AF-T1C9S4-F1
#
_cell.length_a   1.000
_cell.length_b   1.000
_cell.length_c   1.000
_cell.angle_alpha   90.00
_cell.angle_beta   90.00
_cell.angle_gamma   90.00
#
_symmetry.space_group_name_H-M   'P 1'
#
loop_
_entity.id
_entity.type
_entity.pdbx_description
1 polymer ?
#
loop_
_entity_poly.entity_id
_entity_poly.type
_entity_poly.pdbx_seq_one_letter_code
_entity_poly.pdbx_strand_id
1 'polypeptide(L)'
;VWERAQRRMRPAKDDVRLKAGGKPKYLLSGLLRCDVCDAHYTITDAVSHGCSSYHDGHACSNSIRVRRDRVESILLGPIRDDLLAPERIARMAAEMQGFYRERVRIMQTQAAEAPRELQELASRIERLRERMKQGRPGHDGRRAPGRHREGGGETPRAAKTTRRRRYRAGPPRSCLAQRNST
;
A
#
# COMPACT_ATOMS: atom_id res chain seq x y z
N VAL A 1 -0.44 -2.69 -10.19
CA VAL A 1 -1.56 -1.98 -9.50
C VAL A 1 -1.04 -0.89 -8.55
N TRP A 2 -0.02 -1.18 -7.73
CA TRP A 2 0.64 -0.24 -6.81
C TRP A 2 1.14 1.07 -7.48
N GLU A 3 1.88 0.98 -8.58
CA GLU A 3 2.34 2.18 -9.32
C GLU A 3 1.19 3.01 -9.90
N ARG A 4 0.10 2.36 -10.30
CA ARG A 4 -1.13 3.05 -10.77
C ARG A 4 -1.83 3.78 -9.62
N ALA A 5 -1.84 3.19 -8.42
CA ALA A 5 -2.34 3.82 -7.21
C ALA A 5 -1.46 4.99 -6.76
N GLN A 6 -0.12 4.82 -6.80
CA GLN A 6 0.81 5.92 -6.51
C GLN A 6 0.71 7.08 -7.52
N ARG A 7 0.46 6.79 -8.80
CA ARG A 7 0.21 7.83 -9.82
C ARG A 7 -1.11 8.59 -9.61
N ARG A 8 -2.11 7.99 -8.95
CA ARG A 8 -3.36 8.66 -8.54
C ARG A 8 -3.19 9.45 -7.25
N MET A 9 -2.39 8.93 -6.32
CA MET A 9 -1.90 9.64 -5.13
C MET A 9 -0.76 10.60 -5.47
N ARG A 10 -0.73 11.14 -6.70
CA ARG A 10 0.15 12.26 -7.00
C ARG A 10 -0.22 13.36 -5.99
N PRO A 11 0.73 13.89 -5.21
CA PRO A 11 0.38 14.89 -4.22
C PRO A 11 -0.39 15.99 -4.93
N ALA A 12 -1.54 16.38 -4.37
CA ALA A 12 -2.12 17.67 -4.69
C ALA A 12 -0.95 18.68 -4.69
N LYS A 13 -0.86 19.51 -5.75
CA LYS A 13 0.23 20.47 -6.01
C LYS A 13 0.91 20.94 -4.72
N ASP A 14 2.22 21.15 -4.75
CA ASP A 14 3.16 21.56 -3.67
C ASP A 14 2.73 22.74 -2.77
N ASP A 15 1.52 22.69 -2.27
CA ASP A 15 0.94 23.62 -1.34
C ASP A 15 1.25 23.08 0.04
N VAL A 16 2.22 23.73 0.66
CA VAL A 16 2.70 23.41 2.00
C VAL A 16 1.54 23.39 3.00
N ARG A 17 0.44 24.12 2.75
CA ARG A 17 -0.74 24.13 3.62
C ARG A 17 -1.54 22.83 3.56
N LEU A 18 -1.66 22.20 2.39
CA LEU A 18 -2.27 20.87 2.26
C LEU A 18 -1.40 19.79 2.89
N LYS A 19 -0.08 20.03 3.02
CA LYS A 19 0.89 19.14 3.68
C LYS A 19 0.99 19.36 5.20
N ALA A 20 0.42 20.43 5.75
CA ALA A 20 0.58 20.84 7.16
C ALA A 20 -0.16 19.95 8.19
N GLY A 21 -0.68 18.78 7.82
CA GLY A 21 -1.21 17.76 8.74
C GLY A 21 -2.50 18.11 9.47
N GLY A 22 -2.98 19.35 9.40
CA GLY A 22 -4.28 19.76 9.92
C GLY A 22 -5.41 19.19 9.07
N LYS A 23 -6.39 18.53 9.69
CA LYS A 23 -7.62 18.13 9.01
C LYS A 23 -8.34 19.41 8.55
N PRO A 24 -8.59 19.63 7.25
CA PRO A 24 -9.32 20.80 6.81
C PRO A 24 -10.74 20.74 7.41
N LYS A 25 -11.13 21.81 8.12
CA LYS A 25 -12.47 21.92 8.74
C LYS A 25 -13.59 21.99 7.69
N TYR A 26 -13.26 22.48 6.50
CA TYR A 26 -14.18 22.66 5.38
C TYR A 26 -13.60 22.01 4.13
N LEU A 27 -14.47 21.36 3.34
CA LEU A 27 -14.07 20.44 2.29
C LEU A 27 -13.26 21.10 1.17
N LEU A 28 -13.61 22.34 0.82
CA LEU A 28 -12.99 23.08 -0.29
C LEU A 28 -11.96 24.13 0.16
N SER A 29 -11.59 24.13 1.45
CA SER A 29 -10.62 25.06 2.00
C SER A 29 -9.26 24.92 1.30
N GLY A 30 -8.75 26.01 0.72
CA GLY A 30 -7.47 26.03 0.01
C GLY A 30 -7.49 25.49 -1.41
N LEU A 31 -8.61 24.94 -1.88
CA LEU A 31 -8.74 24.42 -3.25
C LEU A 31 -9.30 25.44 -4.23
N LEU A 32 -10.19 26.32 -3.76
CA LEU A 32 -10.83 27.36 -4.56
C LEU A 32 -9.87 28.52 -4.82
N ARG A 33 -9.91 29.07 -6.04
CA ARG A 33 -9.04 30.17 -6.51
C ARG A 33 -9.85 31.27 -7.16
N CYS A 34 -9.36 32.50 -7.01
CA CYS A 34 -9.92 33.69 -7.63
C CYS A 34 -9.44 33.82 -9.07
N ASP A 35 -10.37 33.98 -10.01
CA ASP A 35 -10.03 34.19 -11.42
C ASP A 35 -9.33 35.55 -11.67
N VAL A 36 -9.60 36.55 -10.82
CA VAL A 36 -9.06 37.91 -10.96
C VAL A 36 -7.59 38.01 -10.52
N CYS A 37 -7.22 37.40 -9.40
CA CYS A 37 -5.89 37.56 -8.80
C CYS A 37 -5.14 36.25 -8.54
N ASP A 38 -5.70 35.10 -8.93
CA ASP A 38 -5.23 33.73 -8.65
C ASP A 38 -5.04 33.39 -7.15
N ALA A 39 -5.39 34.31 -6.25
CA ALA A 39 -5.33 34.07 -4.82
C ALA A 39 -6.40 33.06 -4.40
N HIS A 40 -6.13 32.34 -3.32
CA HIS A 40 -7.06 31.34 -2.80
C HIS A 40 -8.31 32.00 -2.21
N TYR A 41 -9.42 31.29 -2.31
CA TYR A 41 -10.58 31.60 -1.48
C TYR A 41 -10.37 31.03 -0.09
N THR A 42 -10.53 31.88 0.92
CA THR A 42 -10.53 31.52 2.33
C THR A 42 -11.96 31.55 2.86
N ILE A 43 -12.17 30.90 3.99
CA ILE A 43 -13.44 30.97 4.70
C ILE A 43 -13.50 32.33 5.40
N THR A 44 -14.49 33.14 5.03
CA THR A 44 -14.65 34.49 5.57
C THR A 44 -15.65 34.50 6.72
N ASP A 45 -16.73 33.73 6.63
CA ASP A 45 -17.67 33.44 7.73
C ASP A 45 -17.94 31.94 7.81
N ALA A 46 -18.69 31.49 8.81
CA ALA A 46 -19.04 30.08 9.00
C ALA A 46 -19.72 29.40 7.78
N VAL A 47 -20.29 30.18 6.86
CA VAL A 47 -21.08 29.70 5.71
C VAL A 47 -20.55 30.14 4.34
N SER A 48 -19.45 30.90 4.28
CA SER A 48 -19.06 31.59 3.05
C SER A 48 -17.56 31.54 2.77
N HIS A 49 -17.24 31.43 1.49
CA HIS A 49 -15.91 31.63 0.95
C HIS A 49 -15.78 33.06 0.37
N GLY A 50 -14.62 33.67 0.53
CA GLY A 50 -14.26 34.92 -0.14
C GLY A 50 -12.79 34.94 -0.56
N CYS A 51 -12.43 35.81 -1.50
CA CYS A 51 -11.05 35.95 -1.96
C CYS A 51 -10.17 36.49 -0.82
N SER A 52 -9.09 35.78 -0.47
CA SER A 52 -8.20 36.20 0.63
C SER A 52 -7.54 37.55 0.34
N SER A 53 -7.14 37.80 -0.91
CA SER A 53 -6.55 39.08 -1.29
C SER A 53 -7.53 40.25 -1.21
N TYR A 54 -8.84 40.03 -1.35
CA TYR A 54 -9.85 41.08 -1.14
C TYR A 54 -10.09 41.32 0.36
N HIS A 55 -10.24 40.25 1.13
CA HIS A 55 -10.63 40.33 2.55
C HIS A 55 -9.48 40.66 3.50
N ASP A 56 -8.32 40.01 3.34
CA ASP A 56 -7.20 40.13 4.27
C ASP A 56 -6.18 41.18 3.80
N GLY A 57 -6.09 41.42 2.48
CA GLY A 57 -5.06 42.28 1.88
C GLY A 57 -5.57 43.48 1.08
N HIS A 58 -6.88 43.59 0.84
CA HIS A 58 -7.52 44.61 0.00
C HIS A 58 -6.85 44.86 -1.37
N ALA A 59 -6.16 43.86 -1.91
CA ALA A 59 -5.34 43.93 -3.12
C ALA A 59 -6.03 43.30 -4.35
N CYS A 60 -7.29 42.91 -4.23
CA CYS A 60 -8.11 42.37 -5.31
C CYS A 60 -9.43 43.15 -5.38
N SER A 61 -10.03 43.26 -6.56
CA SER A 61 -11.33 43.91 -6.77
C SER A 61 -12.52 42.95 -6.58
N ASN A 62 -12.26 41.65 -6.46
CA ASN A 62 -13.30 40.64 -6.35
C ASN A 62 -13.92 40.61 -4.94
N SER A 63 -15.06 41.30 -4.79
CA SER A 63 -15.86 41.34 -3.56
C SER A 63 -16.87 40.20 -3.43
N ILE A 64 -16.88 39.22 -4.34
CA ILE A 64 -17.88 38.17 -4.39
C ILE A 64 -17.67 37.20 -3.22
N ARG A 65 -18.72 37.07 -2.39
CA ARG A 65 -18.82 36.08 -1.33
C ARG A 65 -19.67 34.92 -1.81
N VAL A 66 -19.09 33.72 -1.83
CA VAL A 66 -19.76 32.53 -2.34
C VAL A 66 -20.17 31.63 -1.18
N ARG A 67 -21.46 31.29 -1.09
CA ARG A 67 -21.96 30.39 -0.06
C ARG A 67 -21.35 29.00 -0.20
N ARG A 68 -20.85 28.46 0.91
CA ARG A 68 -20.18 27.16 0.99
C ARG A 68 -21.06 26.02 0.48
N ASP A 69 -22.28 25.93 0.99
CA ASP A 69 -23.23 24.87 0.61
C ASP A 69 -23.59 24.91 -0.89
N ARG A 70 -23.69 26.10 -1.46
CA ARG A 70 -23.95 26.25 -2.90
C ARG A 70 -22.75 25.81 -3.75
N VAL A 71 -21.53 26.18 -3.36
CA VAL A 71 -20.33 25.73 -4.10
C VAL A 71 -20.15 24.22 -3.97
N GLU A 72 -20.28 23.68 -2.76
CA GLU A 72 -20.15 22.25 -2.50
C GLU A 72 -21.19 21.45 -3.29
N SER A 73 -22.46 21.88 -3.32
CA SER A 73 -23.49 21.19 -4.11
C SER A 73 -23.22 21.22 -5.61
N ILE A 74 -22.77 22.35 -6.16
CA ILE A 74 -22.45 22.47 -7.59
C ILE A 74 -21.24 21.60 -7.97
N LEU A 75 -20.18 21.61 -7.15
CA LEU A 75 -18.95 20.89 -7.48
C LEU A 75 -19.05 19.39 -7.19
N LEU A 76 -19.71 19.01 -6.10
CA LEU A 76 -19.75 17.62 -5.63
C LEU A 76 -20.99 16.88 -6.10
N GLY A 77 -22.07 17.57 -6.44
CA GLY A 77 -23.30 16.95 -6.96
C GLY A 77 -23.00 16.03 -8.15
N PRO A 78 -22.39 16.53 -9.24
CA PRO A 78 -22.08 15.71 -10.41
C PRO A 78 -21.14 14.54 -10.09
N ILE A 79 -20.17 14.74 -9.19
CA ILE A 79 -19.24 13.68 -8.77
C ILE A 79 -20.00 12.58 -8.01
N ARG A 80 -20.90 12.97 -7.11
CA ARG A 80 -21.73 12.05 -6.36
C ARG A 80 -22.66 11.28 -7.30
N ASP A 81 -23.29 11.96 -8.24
CA ASP A 81 -24.21 11.36 -9.19
C ASP A 81 -23.48 10.38 -10.12
N ASP A 82 -22.29 10.74 -10.60
CA ASP A 82 -21.46 9.84 -11.41
C ASP A 82 -21.02 8.61 -10.61
N LEU A 83 -20.58 8.79 -9.35
CA LEU A 83 -20.18 7.67 -8.48
C LEU A 83 -21.36 6.74 -8.15
N LEU A 84 -22.57 7.29 -8.03
CA LEU A 84 -23.79 6.56 -7.73
C LEU A 84 -24.57 6.14 -8.98
N ALA A 85 -23.99 6.30 -10.17
CA ALA A 85 -24.60 5.82 -11.40
C ALA A 85 -24.90 4.31 -11.30
N PRO A 86 -26.12 3.86 -11.64
CA PRO A 86 -26.57 2.49 -11.39
C PRO A 86 -25.66 1.44 -12.04
N GLU A 87 -25.07 1.74 -13.18
CA GLU A 87 -24.12 0.89 -13.89
C GLU A 87 -22.83 0.68 -13.10
N ARG A 88 -22.32 1.75 -12.45
CA ARG A 88 -21.12 1.67 -11.61
C ARG A 88 -21.39 0.90 -10.33
N ILE A 89 -22.54 1.14 -9.71
CA ILE A 89 -22.97 0.40 -8.52
C ILE A 89 -23.13 -1.08 -8.85
N ALA A 90 -23.80 -1.42 -9.96
CA ALA A 90 -24.01 -2.79 -10.38
C ALA A 90 -22.68 -3.51 -10.62
N ARG A 91 -21.72 -2.84 -11.28
CA ARG A 91 -20.37 -3.37 -11.48
C ARG A 91 -19.65 -3.60 -10.15
N MET A 92 -19.66 -2.62 -9.24
CA MET A 92 -19.02 -2.73 -7.93
C MET A 92 -19.64 -3.88 -7.12
N ALA A 93 -20.96 -4.02 -7.13
CA ALA A 93 -21.66 -5.09 -6.47
C ALA A 93 -21.28 -6.47 -7.04
N ALA A 94 -21.19 -6.60 -8.37
CA ALA A 94 -20.77 -7.85 -9.02
C ALA A 94 -19.33 -8.26 -8.66
N GLU A 95 -18.39 -7.30 -8.69
CA GLU A 95 -16.99 -7.54 -8.29
C GLU A 95 -16.91 -7.95 -6.81
N MET A 96 -17.66 -7.26 -5.95
CA MET A 96 -17.70 -7.54 -4.52
C MET A 96 -18.32 -8.91 -4.21
N GLN A 97 -19.43 -9.27 -4.87
CA GLN A 97 -20.04 -10.59 -4.74
C GLN A 97 -19.10 -11.70 -5.20
N GLY A 98 -18.37 -11.51 -6.31
CA GLY A 98 -17.36 -12.45 -6.78
C GLY A 98 -16.25 -12.67 -5.75
N PHE A 99 -15.72 -11.58 -5.19
CA PHE A 99 -14.72 -11.64 -4.13
C PHE A 99 -15.22 -12.36 -2.87
N TYR A 100 -16.44 -12.07 -2.41
CA TYR A 100 -17.02 -12.74 -1.24
C TYR A 100 -17.26 -14.23 -1.49
N ARG A 101 -17.77 -14.62 -2.66
CA ARG A 101 -17.98 -16.03 -3.01
C ARG A 101 -16.67 -16.82 -2.96
N GLU A 102 -15.59 -16.25 -3.51
CA GLU A 102 -14.28 -16.89 -3.49
C GLU A 102 -13.75 -17.03 -2.05
N ARG A 103 -13.85 -15.97 -1.24
CA ARG A 103 -13.45 -16.03 0.17
C ARG A 103 -14.23 -17.09 0.95
N VAL A 104 -15.55 -17.17 0.75
CA VAL A 104 -16.39 -18.18 1.39
C VAL A 104 -15.97 -19.58 0.96
N ARG A 105 -15.68 -19.80 -0.33
CA ARG A 105 -15.16 -21.08 -0.84
C ARG A 105 -13.87 -21.48 -0.15
N ILE A 106 -12.88 -20.58 -0.08
CA ILE A 106 -11.59 -20.85 0.58
C ILE A 106 -11.80 -21.18 2.07
N MET A 107 -12.68 -20.45 2.75
CA MET A 107 -12.98 -20.75 4.16
C MET A 107 -13.65 -22.13 4.32
N GLN A 108 -14.56 -22.50 3.43
CA GLN A 108 -15.21 -23.80 3.44
C GLN A 108 -14.23 -24.95 3.17
N THR A 109 -13.31 -24.80 2.20
CA THR A 109 -12.28 -25.82 1.92
C THR A 109 -11.34 -25.99 3.11
N GLN A 110 -10.87 -24.89 3.70
CA GLN A 110 -10.03 -24.92 4.90
C GLN A 110 -10.75 -25.58 6.09
N ALA A 111 -12.03 -25.25 6.29
CA ALA A 111 -12.83 -25.85 7.36
C ALA A 111 -13.01 -27.37 7.15
N ALA A 112 -13.07 -27.84 5.90
CA ALA A 112 -13.16 -29.26 5.58
C ALA A 112 -11.81 -30.01 5.69
N GLU A 113 -10.70 -29.34 5.38
CA GLU A 113 -9.33 -29.91 5.42
C GLU A 113 -8.76 -29.96 6.85
N ALA A 114 -9.02 -28.94 7.66
CA ALA A 114 -8.52 -28.86 9.05
C ALA A 114 -8.77 -30.12 9.90
N PRO A 115 -9.97 -30.73 9.95
CA PRO A 115 -10.18 -31.95 10.73
C PRO A 115 -9.43 -33.16 10.17
N ARG A 116 -9.22 -33.23 8.85
CA ARG A 116 -8.46 -34.33 8.22
C ARG A 116 -6.99 -34.23 8.57
N GLU A 117 -6.41 -33.03 8.47
CA GLU A 117 -5.03 -32.78 8.89
C GLU A 117 -4.81 -33.12 10.36
N LEU A 118 -5.76 -32.74 11.23
CA LEU A 118 -5.70 -33.10 12.66
C LEU A 118 -5.71 -34.61 12.88
N GLN A 119 -6.56 -35.36 12.18
CA GLN A 119 -6.62 -36.83 12.28
C GLN A 119 -5.34 -37.49 11.76
N GLU A 120 -4.77 -36.99 10.67
CA GLU A 120 -3.52 -37.51 10.11
C GLU A 120 -2.35 -37.28 11.07
N LEU A 121 -2.22 -36.06 11.60
CA LEU A 121 -1.20 -35.70 12.58
C LEU A 121 -1.36 -36.50 13.87
N ALA A 122 -2.58 -36.68 14.37
CA ALA A 122 -2.86 -37.51 15.55
C ALA A 122 -2.42 -38.98 15.32
N SER A 123 -2.77 -39.55 14.16
CA SER A 123 -2.36 -40.91 13.78
C SER A 123 -0.84 -41.04 13.65
N ARG A 124 -0.17 -40.01 13.14
CA ARG A 124 1.30 -39.96 13.03
C ARG A 124 1.97 -39.92 14.41
N ILE A 125 1.42 -39.12 15.33
CA ILE A 125 1.90 -39.06 16.73
C ILE A 125 1.77 -40.44 17.38
N GLU A 126 0.64 -41.12 17.21
CA GLU A 126 0.42 -42.44 17.82
C GLU A 126 1.38 -43.51 17.27
N ARG A 127 1.59 -43.53 15.94
CA ARG A 127 2.61 -44.41 15.33
C ARG A 127 4.02 -44.14 15.87
N LEU A 128 4.37 -42.88 16.13
CA LEU A 128 5.67 -42.53 16.70
C LEU A 128 5.79 -42.96 18.16
N ARG A 129 4.74 -42.78 18.96
CA ARG A 129 4.68 -43.26 20.35
C ARG A 129 4.86 -44.77 20.42
N GLU A 130 4.17 -45.51 19.57
CA GLU A 130 4.26 -46.96 19.52
C GLU A 130 5.67 -47.43 19.14
N ARG A 131 6.29 -46.78 18.15
CA ARG A 131 7.70 -47.05 17.80
C ARG A 131 8.67 -46.80 18.96
N MET A 132 8.47 -45.75 19.73
CA MET A 132 9.31 -45.44 20.90
C MET A 132 9.14 -46.49 22.01
N LYS A 133 7.90 -46.96 22.25
CA LYS A 133 7.62 -48.05 23.21
C LYS A 133 8.29 -49.36 22.80
N GLN A 134 8.33 -49.66 21.50
CA GLN A 134 8.96 -50.87 20.96
C GLN A 134 10.50 -50.82 20.93
N GLY A 135 11.12 -49.73 21.41
CA GLY A 135 12.58 -49.63 21.53
C GLY A 135 13.34 -49.63 20.20
N ARG A 136 12.67 -49.43 19.06
CA ARG A 136 13.35 -49.29 17.76
C ARG A 136 13.97 -47.90 17.68
N PRO A 137 15.31 -47.76 17.61
CA PRO A 137 15.92 -46.45 17.47
C PRO A 137 15.44 -45.77 16.19
N GLY A 138 15.19 -44.47 16.27
CA GLY A 138 15.01 -43.67 15.06
C GLY A 138 16.22 -43.86 14.17
N HIS A 139 16.02 -44.08 12.87
CA HIS A 139 17.12 -44.05 11.92
C HIS A 139 17.61 -42.60 11.80
N ASP A 140 18.36 -42.12 12.79
CA ASP A 140 19.54 -41.36 12.40
C ASP A 140 20.54 -42.41 11.88
N GLY A 141 21.19 -42.14 10.75
CA GLY A 141 22.14 -43.07 10.17
C GLY A 141 22.04 -43.24 8.67
N ARG A 142 22.32 -42.18 7.92
CA ARG A 142 23.22 -42.39 6.76
C ARG A 142 24.63 -42.56 7.32
N ARG A 143 24.95 -43.76 7.82
CA ARG A 143 26.34 -44.24 7.93
C ARG A 143 26.34 -45.73 7.59
N ALA A 144 26.63 -46.01 6.33
CA ALA A 144 26.97 -47.36 5.90
C ALA A 144 28.33 -47.75 6.52
N PRO A 145 28.54 -49.03 6.89
CA PRO A 145 29.83 -49.50 7.39
C PRO A 145 30.85 -49.56 6.24
N GLY A 146 32.06 -49.08 6.51
CA GLY A 146 33.17 -49.14 5.57
C GLY A 146 33.59 -50.58 5.27
N ARG A 147 33.76 -50.88 3.98
CA ARG A 147 34.78 -51.82 3.51
C ARG A 147 35.83 -50.98 2.78
N HIS A 148 37.05 -50.99 3.29
CA HIS A 148 38.22 -50.41 2.64
C HIS A 148 38.45 -51.11 1.30
N ARG A 149 38.58 -50.32 0.23
CA ARG A 149 39.47 -50.66 -0.88
C ARG A 149 40.10 -49.36 -1.37
N GLU A 150 41.41 -49.27 -1.15
CA GLU A 150 42.28 -48.21 -1.62
C GLU A 150 42.25 -48.12 -3.15
N GLY A 151 42.27 -46.90 -3.66
CA GLY A 151 42.38 -46.61 -5.09
C GLY A 151 42.37 -45.10 -5.30
N GLY A 152 43.56 -44.54 -5.48
CA GLY A 152 43.84 -43.10 -5.46
C GLY A 152 43.29 -42.27 -6.60
N GLY A 153 43.52 -40.95 -6.46
CA GLY A 153 43.23 -39.93 -7.46
C GLY A 153 43.18 -38.55 -6.83
N GLU A 154 44.32 -37.86 -6.81
CA GLU A 154 44.47 -36.46 -6.42
C GLU A 154 43.61 -35.52 -7.29
N THR A 155 43.15 -34.39 -6.72
CA THR A 155 43.43 -33.02 -7.22
C THR A 155 42.69 -31.95 -6.36
N PRO A 156 43.14 -30.68 -6.38
CA PRO A 156 43.21 -29.86 -5.16
C PRO A 156 42.05 -28.88 -4.92
N ARG A 157 41.70 -28.80 -3.63
CA ARG A 157 41.32 -27.65 -2.80
C ARG A 157 41.02 -26.30 -3.49
N ALA A 158 39.74 -26.05 -3.78
CA ALA A 158 39.20 -24.70 -3.97
C ALA A 158 38.56 -24.19 -2.66
N ALA A 159 39.11 -23.11 -2.11
CA ALA A 159 38.65 -22.45 -0.90
C ALA A 159 37.24 -21.84 -1.09
N LYS A 160 36.29 -22.19 -0.21
CA LYS A 160 35.00 -21.51 -0.12
C LYS A 160 35.16 -20.22 0.70
N THR A 161 35.27 -19.10 -0.01
CA THR A 161 35.19 -17.76 0.55
C THR A 161 33.75 -17.46 1.01
N THR A 162 33.60 -17.10 2.29
CA THR A 162 32.37 -16.58 2.86
C THR A 162 32.03 -15.23 2.23
N ARG A 163 30.98 -15.18 1.40
CA ARG A 163 30.47 -13.93 0.82
C ARG A 163 29.66 -13.16 1.87
N ARG A 164 30.33 -12.34 2.67
CA ARG A 164 29.71 -11.25 3.46
C ARG A 164 28.97 -10.32 2.48
N ARG A 165 27.66 -10.21 2.63
CA ARG A 165 26.78 -9.28 1.90
C ARG A 165 27.09 -7.86 2.39
N ARG A 166 27.98 -7.13 1.71
CA ARG A 166 28.15 -5.68 1.93
C ARG A 166 26.93 -4.96 1.35
N TYR A 167 26.17 -4.29 2.21
CA TYR A 167 25.24 -3.25 1.80
C TYR A 167 26.03 -2.12 1.12
N ARG A 168 25.70 -1.81 -0.15
CA ARG A 168 26.12 -0.55 -0.78
C ARG A 168 25.15 0.53 -0.29
N ALA A 169 25.63 1.42 0.56
CA ALA A 169 25.05 2.75 0.70
C ALA A 169 25.22 3.47 -0.65
N GLY A 170 24.12 3.92 -1.25
CA GLY A 170 24.16 4.79 -2.43
C GLY A 170 24.67 6.19 -2.05
N PRO A 171 25.30 6.93 -2.97
CA PRO A 171 25.88 8.23 -2.67
C PRO A 171 24.79 9.28 -2.39
N PRO A 172 25.06 10.27 -1.52
CA PRO A 172 24.20 11.44 -1.41
C PRO A 172 24.27 12.24 -2.72
N ARG A 173 23.11 12.56 -3.30
CA ARG A 173 23.03 13.47 -4.45
C ARG A 173 23.32 14.90 -3.98
N SER A 174 24.56 15.34 -4.13
CA SER A 174 24.90 16.75 -4.23
C SER A 174 24.62 17.22 -5.66
N CYS A 175 23.67 18.13 -5.82
CA CYS A 175 23.52 18.91 -7.04
C CYS A 175 23.97 20.34 -6.73
N LEU A 176 25.23 20.63 -7.04
CA LEU A 176 25.75 21.98 -7.16
C LEU A 176 25.74 22.38 -8.64
N ALA A 177 25.33 23.62 -8.85
CA ALA A 177 25.22 24.41 -10.06
C ALA A 177 26.30 24.20 -11.14
N GLN A 178 25.86 24.38 -12.40
CA GLN A 178 26.50 25.20 -13.44
C GLN A 178 25.42 25.50 -14.51
N ARG A 179 25.03 26.77 -14.66
CA ARG A 179 25.50 27.69 -15.71
C ARG A 179 25.23 27.16 -17.12
N ASN A 180 24.41 27.88 -17.87
CA ASN A 180 24.66 28.21 -19.27
C ASN A 180 23.95 29.52 -19.60
N SER A 181 24.76 30.52 -19.90
CA SER A 181 24.37 31.72 -20.63
C SER A 181 24.36 31.36 -22.12
N THR A 182 23.24 31.57 -22.81
CA THR A 182 23.18 32.21 -24.13
C THR A 182 21.76 32.70 -24.33
#